data_AF-A0A949YZD7-F1
#
_entry.id   AF-A0A949YZD7-F1
#
_cell.length_a   1.000
_cell.length_b   1.000
_cell.length_c   1.000
_cell.angle_alpha   90.00
_cell.angle_beta   90.00
_cell.angle_gamma   90.00
#
_symmetry.space_group_name_H-M   'P 1'
#
loop_
_entity.id
_entity.type
_entity.pdbx_description
1 polymer ?
#
loop_
_entity_poly.entity_id
_entity_poly.type
_entity_poly.pdbx_seq_one_letter_code
_entity_poly.pdbx_strand_id
1 'polypeptide(L)'
;MAIGRKAPPLIAISMGDPAGIGAEIILKSAAVLARRRHAPSLVVIGDLKLMLETARRLKRVPTPRPWTPAAPPDPAGRGLSVLAASELPRLARRPGHPTVAGGEASFQYVLRGARMAMSGEVDALVTAPISKQGWHRAGHQYPGHSELVAEVGRTRSWRMMFAGAQLRLVLVTVHVGLREVSSKLTRGTVLETIRLLHRHLREGEGRSQPRIAVLGFNPHAGEQGLFGDEEIRAIHPAIKAARHSGIDAFGPLAPDTAFVRSNGRFNFDAVVAMYHDQGLIPLKTLEFDRAVNVTLGLPFIRTCPDHGTAFDIAGHGRANPASMIAAIRYASRAVDSRAAQRAA
;
A
#
# COMPACT_ATOMS: atom_id res chain seq x y z
N MET A 1 3.66 -1.01 -38.80
CA MET A 1 3.28 -2.07 -37.83
C MET A 1 2.41 -1.45 -36.76
N ALA A 2 1.16 -1.87 -36.64
CA ALA A 2 0.28 -1.42 -35.57
C ALA A 2 0.86 -1.90 -34.24
N ILE A 3 1.30 -0.97 -33.40
CA ILE A 3 1.73 -1.27 -32.03
C ILE A 3 0.48 -1.77 -31.31
N GLY A 4 0.38 -3.10 -31.14
CA GLY A 4 -0.75 -3.75 -30.48
C GLY A 4 -0.98 -3.08 -29.12
N ARG A 5 -2.19 -2.56 -28.89
CA ARG A 5 -2.51 -1.81 -27.69
C ARG A 5 -2.38 -2.76 -26.49
N LYS A 6 -1.35 -2.56 -25.65
CA LYS A 6 -1.11 -3.34 -24.43
C LYS A 6 -2.40 -3.38 -23.59
N ALA A 7 -2.80 -4.57 -23.15
CA ALA A 7 -3.96 -4.74 -22.28
C ALA A 7 -3.78 -3.91 -21.00
N PRO A 8 -4.83 -3.23 -20.50
CA PRO A 8 -4.73 -2.46 -19.26
C PRO A 8 -4.39 -3.39 -18.09
N PRO A 9 -3.60 -2.93 -17.10
CA PRO A 9 -3.32 -3.70 -15.89
C PRO A 9 -4.61 -4.19 -15.21
N LEU A 10 -4.66 -5.47 -14.86
CA LEU A 10 -5.73 -6.07 -14.06
C LEU A 10 -5.38 -5.99 -12.57
N ILE A 11 -6.16 -5.20 -11.84
CA ILE A 11 -5.97 -4.94 -10.42
C ILE A 11 -7.06 -5.63 -9.61
N ALA A 12 -6.66 -6.57 -8.75
CA ALA A 12 -7.52 -7.12 -7.73
C ALA A 12 -7.67 -6.14 -6.57
N ILE A 13 -8.89 -5.98 -6.07
CA ILE A 13 -9.19 -5.18 -4.89
C ILE A 13 -9.86 -6.06 -3.85
N SER A 14 -9.21 -6.34 -2.72
CA SER A 14 -9.91 -6.99 -1.60
C SER A 14 -10.89 -5.99 -0.97
N MET A 15 -12.15 -6.40 -0.81
CA MET A 15 -13.22 -5.49 -0.36
C MET A 15 -13.02 -4.94 1.06
N GLY A 16 -12.17 -5.59 1.88
CA GLY A 16 -11.93 -5.22 3.27
C GLY A 16 -13.02 -5.75 4.19
N ASP A 17 -13.17 -5.13 5.37
CA ASP A 17 -14.23 -5.50 6.33
C ASP A 17 -15.62 -5.17 5.76
N PRO A 18 -16.55 -6.16 5.68
CA PRO A 18 -17.91 -5.94 5.17
C PRO A 18 -18.73 -4.89 5.91
N ALA A 19 -18.43 -4.63 7.19
CA ALA A 19 -19.10 -3.59 7.96
C ALA A 19 -18.46 -2.19 7.75
N GLY A 20 -17.30 -2.11 7.12
CA GLY A 20 -16.57 -0.85 6.91
C GLY A 20 -16.94 -0.12 5.62
N ILE A 21 -16.18 0.94 5.32
CA ILE A 21 -16.37 1.78 4.13
C ILE A 21 -15.82 1.17 2.82
N GLY A 22 -15.22 -0.02 2.87
CA GLY A 22 -14.48 -0.62 1.75
C GLY A 22 -15.30 -0.71 0.45
N ALA A 23 -16.51 -1.28 0.51
CA ALA A 23 -17.40 -1.36 -0.64
C ALA A 23 -17.73 0.03 -1.23
N GLU A 24 -17.98 1.02 -0.37
CA GLU A 24 -18.33 2.38 -0.78
C GLU A 24 -17.17 3.07 -1.51
N ILE A 25 -15.96 3.07 -0.94
CA ILE A 25 -14.80 3.73 -1.55
C ILE A 25 -14.38 3.03 -2.84
N ILE A 26 -14.53 1.72 -2.95
CA ILE A 26 -14.25 0.95 -4.17
C ILE A 26 -15.19 1.38 -5.29
N LEU A 27 -16.50 1.41 -5.04
CA LEU A 27 -17.51 1.80 -6.03
C LEU A 27 -17.31 3.24 -6.51
N LYS A 28 -17.07 4.17 -5.58
CA LYS A 28 -16.76 5.56 -5.90
C LYS A 28 -15.46 5.69 -6.71
N SER A 29 -14.42 4.93 -6.35
CA SER A 29 -13.15 4.92 -7.07
C SER A 29 -13.32 4.42 -8.50
N ALA A 30 -14.04 3.32 -8.69
CA ALA A 30 -14.33 2.76 -10.01
C ALA A 30 -15.09 3.76 -10.89
N ALA A 31 -16.10 4.46 -10.35
CA ALA A 31 -16.84 5.50 -11.08
C ALA A 31 -15.95 6.65 -11.56
N VAL A 32 -14.98 7.08 -10.73
CA VAL A 32 -14.02 8.14 -11.10
C VAL A 32 -13.01 7.65 -12.15
N LEU A 33 -12.50 6.43 -11.99
CA LEU A 33 -11.47 5.87 -12.86
C LEU A 33 -12.00 5.52 -14.26
N ALA A 34 -13.24 5.04 -14.36
CA ALA A 34 -13.88 4.69 -15.64
C ALA A 34 -13.95 5.86 -16.65
N ARG A 35 -13.84 7.11 -16.18
CA ARG A 35 -13.82 8.31 -17.04
C ARG A 35 -12.48 8.56 -17.73
N ARG A 36 -11.45 7.72 -17.50
CA ARG A 36 -10.10 7.92 -18.03
C ARG A 36 -9.80 6.99 -19.20
N ARG A 37 -9.12 7.50 -20.23
CA ARG A 37 -8.75 6.77 -21.46
C ARG A 37 -7.85 5.53 -21.26
N HIS A 38 -7.17 5.44 -20.11
CA HIS A 38 -6.25 4.34 -19.76
C HIS A 38 -6.50 3.89 -18.31
N ALA A 39 -7.78 3.65 -17.98
CA ALA A 39 -8.12 3.10 -16.68
C ALA A 39 -7.64 1.65 -16.58
N PRO A 40 -7.09 1.22 -15.44
CA PRO A 40 -6.84 -0.19 -15.19
C PRO A 40 -8.15 -0.97 -15.13
N SER A 41 -8.10 -2.26 -15.47
CA SER A 41 -9.22 -3.17 -15.24
C SER A 41 -9.28 -3.53 -13.76
N LEU A 42 -10.48 -3.47 -13.18
CA LEU A 42 -10.69 -3.70 -11.75
C LEU A 42 -11.52 -4.96 -11.53
N VAL A 43 -11.06 -5.80 -10.60
CA VAL A 43 -11.85 -6.91 -10.05
C VAL A 43 -11.88 -6.82 -8.53
N VAL A 44 -13.08 -6.88 -7.95
CA VAL A 44 -13.26 -6.88 -6.50
C VAL A 44 -13.35 -8.31 -6.00
N ILE A 45 -12.61 -8.63 -4.95
CA ILE A 45 -12.72 -9.89 -4.22
C ILE A 45 -13.52 -9.60 -2.96
N GLY A 46 -14.75 -10.11 -2.88
CA GLY A 46 -15.68 -9.72 -1.83
C GLY A 46 -17.03 -10.41 -1.89
N ASP A 47 -18.02 -9.80 -1.24
CA ASP A 47 -19.41 -10.27 -1.23
C ASP A 47 -20.21 -9.51 -2.31
N LEU A 48 -20.65 -10.24 -3.35
CA LEU A 48 -21.39 -9.64 -4.47
C LEU A 48 -22.68 -8.94 -4.00
N LYS A 49 -23.39 -9.54 -3.03
CA LYS A 49 -24.66 -9.00 -2.54
C LYS A 49 -24.45 -7.69 -1.77
N LEU A 50 -23.41 -7.59 -0.95
CA LEU A 50 -23.03 -6.34 -0.28
C LEU A 50 -22.64 -5.25 -1.29
N MET A 51 -21.85 -5.59 -2.31
CA MET A 51 -21.47 -4.65 -3.36
C MET A 51 -22.71 -4.11 -4.08
N LEU A 52 -23.64 -5.00 -4.46
CA LEU A 52 -24.93 -4.61 -5.09
C LEU A 52 -25.78 -3.72 -4.17
N GLU A 53 -25.92 -4.09 -2.89
CA GLU A 53 -26.66 -3.30 -1.90
C GLU A 53 -26.05 -1.90 -1.71
N THR A 54 -24.72 -1.80 -1.72
CA THR A 54 -24.00 -0.52 -1.58
C THR A 54 -24.14 0.33 -2.83
N ALA A 55 -24.03 -0.26 -4.02
CA ALA A 55 -24.21 0.45 -5.30
C ALA A 55 -25.60 1.07 -5.44
N ARG A 56 -26.65 0.37 -4.99
CA ARG A 56 -28.02 0.91 -4.95
C ARG A 56 -28.16 2.16 -4.09
N ARG A 57 -27.42 2.25 -2.98
CA ARG A 57 -27.47 3.41 -2.06
C ARG A 57 -26.74 4.63 -2.62
N LEU A 58 -25.58 4.44 -3.26
CA LEU A 58 -24.70 5.54 -3.66
C LEU A 58 -25.17 6.32 -4.89
N LYS A 59 -25.91 5.68 -5.81
CA LYS A 59 -26.32 6.23 -7.13
C LYS A 59 -25.10 6.63 -8.00
N ARG A 60 -25.24 6.58 -9.33
CA ARG A 60 -24.17 6.98 -10.31
C ARG A 60 -22.81 6.27 -10.14
N VAL A 61 -22.80 5.05 -9.60
CA VAL A 61 -21.63 4.16 -9.52
C VAL A 61 -21.84 2.95 -10.46
N PRO A 62 -20.76 2.29 -10.94
CA PRO A 62 -20.89 1.12 -11.79
C PRO A 62 -21.66 0.00 -11.09
N THR A 63 -22.46 -0.75 -11.85
CA THR A 63 -23.22 -1.89 -11.31
C THR A 63 -22.28 -3.08 -11.08
N PRO A 64 -22.17 -3.61 -9.85
CA PRO A 64 -21.42 -4.84 -9.57
C PRO A 64 -21.96 -6.02 -10.36
N ARG A 65 -21.08 -6.87 -10.89
CA ARG A 65 -21.43 -8.08 -11.65
C ARG A 65 -20.57 -9.26 -11.21
N PRO A 66 -21.12 -10.49 -11.19
CA PRO A 66 -20.30 -11.67 -10.94
C PRO A 66 -19.21 -11.81 -12.00
N TRP A 67 -18.04 -12.28 -11.60
CA TRP A 67 -16.90 -12.52 -12.47
C TRP A 67 -16.11 -13.74 -12.00
N THR A 68 -15.47 -14.44 -12.95
CA THR A 68 -14.57 -15.56 -12.69
C THR A 68 -13.23 -15.33 -13.40
N PRO A 69 -12.11 -15.85 -12.88
CA PRO A 69 -10.77 -15.63 -13.45
C PRO A 69 -10.59 -15.99 -14.94
N ALA A 70 -11.38 -16.93 -15.45
CA ALA A 70 -11.32 -17.33 -16.85
C ALA A 70 -11.97 -16.32 -17.83
N ALA A 71 -12.71 -15.34 -17.32
CA ALA A 71 -13.42 -14.36 -18.14
C ALA A 71 -12.66 -13.03 -18.20
N PRO A 72 -12.70 -12.29 -19.34
CA PRO A 72 -12.19 -10.93 -19.38
C PRO A 72 -12.95 -10.06 -18.35
N PRO A 73 -12.27 -9.19 -17.60
CA PRO A 73 -12.91 -8.28 -16.65
C PRO A 73 -13.72 -7.20 -17.39
N ASP A 74 -14.97 -6.98 -16.96
CA ASP A 74 -15.92 -5.99 -17.50
C ASP A 74 -15.96 -5.90 -19.05
N PRO A 75 -16.34 -6.97 -19.76
CA PRO A 75 -16.33 -7.01 -21.23
C PRO A 75 -17.28 -5.99 -21.88
N ALA A 76 -18.21 -5.42 -21.11
CA ALA A 76 -19.23 -4.46 -21.57
C ALA A 76 -18.97 -3.00 -21.15
N GLY A 77 -17.87 -2.71 -20.43
CA GLY A 77 -17.42 -1.36 -20.07
C GLY A 77 -18.37 -0.56 -19.17
N ARG A 78 -19.28 -1.22 -18.44
CA ARG A 78 -20.38 -0.58 -17.69
C ARG A 78 -20.57 -1.15 -16.28
N GLY A 79 -19.84 -2.18 -15.91
CA GLY A 79 -19.96 -2.86 -14.62
C GLY A 79 -18.70 -2.77 -13.77
N LEU A 80 -18.78 -3.30 -12.56
CA LEU A 80 -17.60 -3.60 -11.75
C LEU A 80 -17.56 -5.10 -11.51
N SER A 81 -16.53 -5.77 -12.01
CA SER A 81 -16.35 -7.21 -11.85
C SER A 81 -16.13 -7.57 -10.38
N VAL A 82 -16.87 -8.56 -9.88
CA VAL A 82 -16.77 -9.05 -8.50
C VAL A 82 -16.59 -10.56 -8.52
N LEU A 83 -15.44 -11.02 -8.01
CA LEU A 83 -15.23 -12.40 -7.60
C LEU A 83 -15.93 -12.60 -6.26
N ALA A 84 -17.06 -13.30 -6.27
CA ALA A 84 -17.79 -13.66 -5.06
C ALA A 84 -16.93 -14.64 -4.23
N ALA A 85 -16.45 -14.18 -3.08
CA ALA A 85 -15.59 -14.94 -2.17
C ALA A 85 -16.26 -15.22 -0.82
N SER A 86 -17.54 -14.86 -0.68
CA SER A 86 -18.37 -15.17 0.49
C SER A 86 -19.86 -15.09 0.16
N GLU A 87 -20.67 -15.69 1.02
CA GLU A 87 -22.11 -15.48 1.09
C GLU A 87 -22.51 -15.04 2.50
N LEU A 88 -22.44 -13.74 2.77
CA LEU A 88 -22.65 -13.24 4.13
C LEU A 88 -24.14 -13.22 4.51
N PRO A 89 -24.49 -13.54 5.77
CA PRO A 89 -25.83 -13.29 6.29
C PRO A 89 -26.11 -11.78 6.34
N ARG A 90 -27.39 -11.39 6.33
CA ARG A 90 -27.81 -9.97 6.33
C ARG A 90 -27.19 -9.17 7.49
N LEU A 91 -27.07 -9.77 8.67
CA LEU A 91 -26.46 -9.12 9.84
C LEU A 91 -24.98 -8.79 9.61
N ALA A 92 -24.22 -9.67 8.95
CA ALA A 92 -22.80 -9.46 8.67
C ALA A 92 -22.55 -8.45 7.54
N ARG A 93 -23.59 -8.07 6.79
CA ARG A 93 -23.56 -6.99 5.77
C ARG A 93 -24.00 -5.62 6.31
N ARG A 94 -24.36 -5.53 7.60
CA ARG A 94 -24.85 -4.28 8.17
C ARG A 94 -23.68 -3.29 8.35
N PRO A 95 -23.69 -2.11 7.67
CA PRO A 95 -22.63 -1.13 7.83
C PRO A 95 -22.50 -0.65 9.28
N GLY A 96 -21.27 -0.45 9.74
CA GLY A 96 -20.96 0.02 11.09
C GLY A 96 -21.06 -1.04 12.19
N HIS A 97 -21.47 -2.27 11.86
CA HIS A 97 -21.64 -3.36 12.82
C HIS A 97 -20.72 -4.54 12.49
N PRO A 98 -19.43 -4.50 12.90
CA PRO A 98 -18.48 -5.58 12.63
C PRO A 98 -18.90 -6.89 13.29
N THR A 99 -18.69 -8.00 12.59
CA THR A 99 -19.06 -9.36 13.04
C THR A 99 -17.89 -10.31 12.86
N VAL A 100 -17.92 -11.47 13.54
CA VAL A 100 -16.91 -12.54 13.36
C VAL A 100 -16.89 -13.03 11.92
N ALA A 101 -18.07 -13.27 11.32
CA ALA A 101 -18.19 -13.65 9.92
C ALA A 101 -17.63 -12.59 8.95
N GLY A 102 -17.78 -11.30 9.27
CA GLY A 102 -17.16 -10.22 8.51
C GLY A 102 -15.63 -10.22 8.61
N GLY A 103 -15.10 -10.49 9.81
CA GLY A 103 -13.68 -10.68 10.07
C GLY A 103 -13.11 -11.81 9.21
N GLU A 104 -13.71 -13.00 9.28
CA GLU A 104 -13.36 -14.18 8.48
C GLU A 104 -13.36 -13.87 6.98
N ALA A 105 -14.46 -13.30 6.48
CA ALA A 105 -14.60 -12.97 5.08
C ALA A 105 -13.52 -12.00 4.60
N SER A 106 -13.25 -10.94 5.38
CA SER A 106 -12.21 -9.96 5.03
C SER A 106 -10.80 -10.56 4.98
N PHE A 107 -10.49 -11.52 5.85
CA PHE A 107 -9.25 -12.28 5.81
C PHE A 107 -9.14 -13.09 4.51
N GLN A 108 -10.19 -13.85 4.19
CA GLN A 108 -10.24 -14.66 2.96
C GLN A 108 -10.10 -13.81 1.69
N TYR A 109 -10.66 -12.60 1.65
CA TYR A 109 -10.50 -11.71 0.50
C TYR A 109 -9.05 -11.31 0.26
N VAL A 110 -8.33 -10.96 1.32
CA VAL A 110 -6.90 -10.58 1.24
C VAL A 110 -6.07 -11.79 0.86
N LEU A 111 -6.30 -12.94 1.49
CA LEU A 111 -5.61 -14.18 1.19
C LEU A 111 -5.81 -14.61 -0.27
N ARG A 112 -7.05 -14.57 -0.76
CA ARG A 112 -7.37 -14.90 -2.16
C ARG A 112 -6.70 -13.91 -3.12
N GLY A 113 -6.77 -12.60 -2.85
CA GLY A 113 -6.13 -11.59 -3.68
C GLY A 113 -4.62 -11.70 -3.73
N ALA A 114 -3.98 -12.01 -2.59
CA ALA A 114 -2.54 -12.23 -2.52
C ALA A 114 -2.13 -13.48 -3.31
N ARG A 115 -2.91 -14.57 -3.24
CA ARG A 115 -2.67 -15.79 -4.02
C ARG A 115 -2.78 -15.54 -5.52
N MET A 116 -3.82 -14.80 -5.95
CA MET A 116 -4.00 -14.44 -7.36
C MET A 116 -2.86 -13.54 -7.88
N ALA A 117 -2.39 -12.59 -7.06
CA ALA A 117 -1.26 -11.75 -7.43
C ALA A 117 0.06 -12.54 -7.49
N MET A 118 0.23 -13.52 -6.59
CA MET A 118 1.39 -14.41 -6.56
C MET A 118 1.43 -15.37 -7.75
N SER A 119 0.27 -15.87 -8.21
CA SER A 119 0.15 -16.76 -9.37
C SER A 119 0.20 -16.02 -10.71
N GLY A 120 0.09 -14.69 -10.70
CA GLY A 120 0.01 -13.88 -11.92
C GLY A 120 -1.39 -13.86 -12.56
N GLU A 121 -2.43 -14.35 -11.88
CA GLU A 121 -3.83 -14.20 -12.31
C GLU A 121 -4.27 -12.73 -12.34
N VAL A 122 -3.63 -11.87 -11.55
CA VAL A 122 -3.79 -10.41 -11.56
C VAL A 122 -2.43 -9.73 -11.46
N ASP A 123 -2.31 -8.51 -11.99
CA ASP A 123 -1.04 -7.79 -12.04
C ASP A 123 -0.67 -7.12 -10.70
N ALA A 124 -1.69 -6.78 -9.90
CA ALA A 124 -1.49 -6.14 -8.59
C ALA A 124 -2.66 -6.39 -7.64
N LEU A 125 -2.38 -6.26 -6.34
CA LEU A 125 -3.36 -6.26 -5.27
C LEU A 125 -3.49 -4.87 -4.64
N VAL A 126 -4.72 -4.38 -4.52
CA VAL A 126 -5.08 -3.25 -3.68
C VAL A 126 -5.94 -3.76 -2.54
N THR A 127 -5.60 -3.47 -1.29
CA THR A 127 -6.39 -3.95 -0.15
C THR A 127 -7.20 -2.83 0.46
N ALA A 128 -8.53 -2.94 0.50
CA ALA A 128 -9.34 -2.01 1.29
C ALA A 128 -9.20 -2.30 2.81
N PRO A 129 -9.58 -1.36 3.70
CA PRO A 129 -9.31 -1.47 5.13
C PRO A 129 -9.96 -2.68 5.81
N ILE A 130 -9.25 -3.28 6.77
CA ILE A 130 -9.72 -4.40 7.61
C ILE A 130 -9.75 -4.01 9.09
N SER A 131 -10.50 -4.78 9.88
CA SER A 131 -10.44 -4.73 11.34
C SER A 131 -9.48 -5.81 11.85
N LYS A 132 -8.36 -5.40 12.45
CA LYS A 132 -7.40 -6.33 13.10
C LYS A 132 -8.09 -7.12 14.22
N GLN A 133 -8.92 -6.44 15.01
CA GLN A 133 -9.74 -7.08 16.03
C GLN A 133 -10.75 -8.07 15.40
N GLY A 134 -11.32 -7.73 14.25
CA GLY A 134 -12.19 -8.62 13.48
C GLY A 134 -11.48 -9.90 13.06
N TRP A 135 -10.26 -9.79 12.54
CA TRP A 135 -9.42 -10.95 12.19
C TRP A 135 -9.11 -11.82 13.42
N HIS A 136 -8.68 -11.20 14.53
CA HIS A 136 -8.36 -11.94 15.77
C HIS A 136 -9.58 -12.69 16.30
N ARG A 137 -10.75 -12.05 16.29
CA ARG A 137 -12.02 -12.69 16.70
C ARG A 137 -12.46 -13.83 15.78
N ALA A 138 -12.03 -13.81 14.52
CA ALA A 138 -12.25 -14.88 13.56
C ALA A 138 -11.17 -16.00 13.64
N GLY A 139 -10.22 -15.89 14.56
CA GLY A 139 -9.15 -16.89 14.75
C GLY A 139 -7.85 -16.59 14.00
N HIS A 140 -7.76 -15.45 13.31
CA HIS A 140 -6.58 -15.08 12.50
C HIS A 140 -5.69 -14.09 13.26
N GLN A 141 -4.58 -14.58 13.81
CA GLN A 141 -3.66 -13.81 14.65
C GLN A 141 -2.62 -13.03 13.82
N TYR A 142 -3.09 -12.15 12.92
CA TYR A 142 -2.22 -11.27 12.15
C TYR A 142 -2.29 -9.83 12.66
N PRO A 143 -1.17 -9.09 12.74
CA PRO A 143 -1.17 -7.69 13.14
C PRO A 143 -1.64 -6.76 12.02
N GLY A 144 -1.77 -7.25 10.78
CA GLY A 144 -2.32 -6.49 9.66
C GLY A 144 -2.12 -7.19 8.31
N HIS A 145 -2.40 -6.44 7.24
CA HIS A 145 -2.27 -6.91 5.87
C HIS A 145 -0.85 -7.35 5.52
N SER A 146 0.16 -6.54 5.89
CA SER A 146 1.54 -6.69 5.41
C SER A 146 2.12 -8.05 5.75
N GLU A 147 1.85 -8.54 6.95
CA GLU A 147 2.34 -9.82 7.46
C GLU A 147 1.70 -10.99 6.71
N LEU A 148 0.38 -10.94 6.51
CA LEU A 148 -0.33 -11.96 5.73
C LEU A 148 0.18 -12.01 4.28
N VAL A 149 0.30 -10.87 3.61
CA VAL A 149 0.74 -10.85 2.20
C VAL A 149 2.22 -11.23 2.05
N ALA A 150 3.05 -10.93 3.05
CA ALA A 150 4.44 -11.36 3.08
C ALA A 150 4.57 -12.87 3.25
N GLU A 151 3.73 -13.49 4.10
CA GLU A 151 3.67 -14.94 4.26
C GLU A 151 3.27 -15.62 2.94
N VAL A 152 2.19 -15.14 2.29
CA VAL A 152 1.75 -15.65 0.98
C VAL A 152 2.85 -15.48 -0.07
N GLY A 153 3.51 -14.33 -0.08
CA GLY A 153 4.63 -14.03 -0.96
C GLY A 153 5.94 -14.72 -0.58
N ARG A 154 5.96 -15.57 0.45
CA ARG A 154 7.17 -16.23 1.01
C ARG A 154 8.33 -15.25 1.23
N THR A 155 7.99 -14.02 1.62
CA THR A 155 8.90 -12.89 1.70
C THR A 155 9.31 -12.66 3.14
N ARG A 156 10.58 -12.97 3.45
CA ARG A 156 11.14 -12.72 4.79
C ARG A 156 11.50 -11.26 5.02
N SER A 157 11.77 -10.53 3.94
CA SER A 157 12.29 -9.16 3.97
C SER A 157 11.34 -8.23 3.24
N TRP A 158 10.59 -7.43 4.01
CA TRP A 158 9.68 -6.44 3.49
C TRP A 158 9.72 -5.17 4.34
N ARG A 159 9.28 -4.05 3.77
CA ARG A 159 9.17 -2.77 4.49
C ARG A 159 7.91 -2.04 4.08
N MET A 160 7.37 -1.28 5.04
CA MET A 160 6.26 -0.38 4.79
C MET A 160 6.80 0.92 4.21
N MET A 161 6.35 1.25 3.01
CA MET A 161 6.58 2.54 2.37
C MET A 161 5.26 3.30 2.30
N PHE A 162 5.33 4.61 2.47
CA PHE A 162 4.26 5.53 2.17
C PHE A 162 4.66 6.40 1.00
N ALA A 163 3.78 6.52 0.02
CA ALA A 163 4.01 7.30 -1.19
C ALA A 163 2.87 8.31 -1.40
N GLY A 164 3.18 9.59 -1.24
CA GLY A 164 2.38 10.71 -1.68
C GLY A 164 2.97 11.38 -2.92
N ALA A 165 2.35 12.47 -3.38
CA ALA A 165 2.84 13.22 -4.54
C ALA A 165 4.16 13.93 -4.22
N GLN A 166 4.27 14.53 -3.03
CA GLN A 166 5.41 15.33 -2.61
C GLN A 166 6.44 14.56 -1.78
N LEU A 167 6.03 13.52 -1.07
CA LEU A 167 6.91 12.77 -0.18
C LEU A 167 6.71 11.26 -0.35
N ARG A 168 7.83 10.55 -0.43
CA ARG A 168 7.90 9.10 -0.31
C ARG A 168 8.80 8.77 0.86
N LEU A 169 8.36 7.88 1.74
CA LEU A 169 9.17 7.45 2.87
C LEU A 169 9.02 5.95 3.11
N VAL A 170 10.08 5.31 3.55
CA VAL A 170 10.09 3.94 4.05
C VAL A 170 10.54 3.95 5.50
N LEU A 171 9.95 3.07 6.30
CA LEU A 171 10.25 2.95 7.72
C LEU A 171 11.19 1.77 7.98
N VAL A 172 12.29 1.98 8.71
CA VAL A 172 13.16 0.88 9.18
C VAL A 172 12.45 0.06 10.26
N THR A 173 11.80 0.75 11.21
CA THR A 173 10.95 0.16 12.24
C THR A 173 9.52 0.70 12.12
N VAL A 174 8.53 -0.16 12.36
CA VAL A 174 7.10 0.19 12.19
C VAL A 174 6.40 0.21 13.56
N HIS A 175 5.51 -0.74 13.85
CA HIS A 175 4.72 -0.76 15.08
C HIS A 175 5.49 -1.44 16.23
N VAL A 176 6.43 -0.71 16.85
CA VAL A 176 7.20 -1.16 18.02
C VAL A 176 7.18 -0.09 19.11
N GLY A 177 7.39 -0.47 20.37
CA GLY A 177 7.54 0.51 21.45
C GLY A 177 8.76 1.41 21.20
N LEU A 178 8.65 2.71 21.47
CA LEU A 178 9.71 3.67 21.15
C LEU A 178 11.06 3.30 21.80
N ARG A 179 11.04 2.78 23.04
CA ARG A 179 12.22 2.27 23.76
C ARG A 179 12.93 1.11 23.05
N GLU A 180 12.24 0.38 22.17
CA GLU A 180 12.78 -0.77 21.45
C GLU A 180 13.34 -0.39 20.08
N VAL A 181 13.16 0.85 19.62
CA VAL A 181 13.60 1.27 18.29
C VAL A 181 15.12 1.15 18.18
N SER A 182 15.86 1.75 19.11
CA SER A 182 17.33 1.78 19.10
C SER A 182 17.94 0.37 18.95
N SER A 183 17.45 -0.62 19.71
CA SER A 183 17.99 -1.98 19.66
C SER A 183 17.69 -2.71 18.34
N LYS A 184 16.64 -2.31 17.61
CA LYS A 184 16.29 -2.84 16.29
C LYS A 184 17.04 -2.14 15.15
N LEU A 185 17.67 -1.00 15.41
CA LEU A 185 18.54 -0.33 14.44
C LEU A 185 19.90 -1.02 14.41
N THR A 186 20.11 -1.81 13.36
CA THR A 186 21.38 -2.47 13.07
C THR A 186 21.82 -2.08 11.66
N ARG A 187 23.12 -2.22 11.37
CA ARG A 187 23.63 -2.03 10.00
C ARG A 187 22.82 -2.84 8.99
N GLY A 188 22.45 -4.07 9.34
CA GLY A 188 21.68 -4.97 8.48
C GLY A 188 20.28 -4.44 8.20
N THR A 189 19.53 -4.07 9.24
CA THR A 189 18.13 -3.62 9.09
C THR A 189 18.01 -2.31 8.32
N VAL A 190 18.95 -1.38 8.52
CA VAL A 190 19.01 -0.11 7.77
C VAL A 190 19.43 -0.36 6.31
N LEU A 191 20.49 -1.12 6.06
CA LEU A 191 20.98 -1.41 4.71
C LEU A 191 19.93 -2.14 3.87
N GLU A 192 19.25 -3.12 4.46
CA GLU A 192 18.15 -3.84 3.84
C GLU A 192 17.02 -2.90 3.43
N THR A 193 16.66 -1.96 4.31
CA THR A 193 15.62 -0.96 4.04
C THR A 193 16.01 -0.07 2.85
N ILE A 194 17.25 0.42 2.82
CA ILE A 194 17.79 1.22 1.70
C ILE A 194 17.71 0.41 0.38
N ARG A 195 18.12 -0.86 0.41
CA ARG A 195 18.12 -1.73 -0.78
C ARG A 195 16.72 -2.02 -1.29
N LEU A 196 15.77 -2.31 -0.40
CA LEU A 196 14.37 -2.53 -0.76
C LEU A 196 13.75 -1.28 -1.39
N LEU A 197 14.00 -0.10 -0.80
CA LEU A 197 13.54 1.16 -1.35
C LEU A 197 14.16 1.46 -2.72
N HIS A 198 15.48 1.34 -2.84
CA HIS A 198 16.18 1.54 -4.11
C HIS A 198 15.62 0.65 -5.22
N ARG A 199 15.50 -0.66 -4.95
CA ARG A 199 14.94 -1.62 -5.90
C ARG A 199 13.53 -1.22 -6.34
N HIS A 200 12.67 -0.89 -5.37
CA HIS A 200 11.30 -0.50 -5.66
C HIS A 200 11.20 0.78 -6.49
N LEU A 201 12.00 1.80 -6.19
CA LEU A 201 12.03 3.03 -6.98
C LEU A 201 12.47 2.79 -8.42
N ARG A 202 13.44 1.88 -8.63
CA ARG A 202 13.90 1.50 -9.97
C ARG A 202 12.87 0.69 -10.73
N GLU A 203 12.42 -0.43 -10.16
CA GLU A 203 11.58 -1.40 -10.84
C GLU A 203 10.11 -0.99 -10.85
N GLY A 204 9.60 -0.52 -9.71
CA GLY A 204 8.20 -0.16 -9.49
C GLY A 204 7.85 1.29 -9.80
N GLU A 205 8.82 2.21 -9.84
CA GLU A 205 8.56 3.62 -10.21
C GLU A 205 9.36 4.10 -11.43
N GLY A 206 10.18 3.24 -12.04
CA GLY A 206 10.89 3.53 -13.28
C GLY A 206 11.99 4.57 -13.13
N ARG A 207 12.48 4.81 -11.90
CA ARG A 207 13.52 5.80 -11.63
C ARG A 207 14.88 5.19 -11.90
N SER A 208 15.62 5.68 -12.89
CA SER A 208 16.92 5.10 -13.28
C SER A 208 17.98 5.18 -12.17
N GLN A 209 18.10 6.34 -11.52
CA GLN A 209 19.07 6.61 -10.45
C GLN A 209 18.38 7.33 -9.27
N PRO A 210 17.63 6.60 -8.42
CA PRO A 210 16.89 7.21 -7.33
C PRO A 210 17.83 7.73 -6.24
N ARG A 211 17.66 9.00 -5.86
CA ARG A 211 18.37 9.64 -4.74
C ARG A 211 17.63 9.38 -3.44
N ILE A 212 18.29 8.75 -2.47
CA ILE A 212 17.67 8.32 -1.21
C ILE A 212 18.28 9.10 -0.04
N ALA A 213 17.45 9.86 0.66
CA ALA A 213 17.81 10.44 1.95
C ALA A 213 17.64 9.38 3.06
N VAL A 214 18.61 9.31 3.97
CA VAL A 214 18.56 8.45 5.15
C VAL A 214 18.66 9.35 6.38
N LEU A 215 17.68 9.27 7.27
CA LEU A 215 17.66 10.09 8.47
C LEU A 215 18.59 9.53 9.56
N GLY A 216 19.08 10.39 10.44
CA GLY A 216 19.56 9.97 11.75
C GLY A 216 18.43 9.40 12.60
N PHE A 217 18.78 8.64 13.63
CA PHE A 217 17.86 8.23 14.68
C PHE A 217 17.77 9.32 15.76
N ASN A 218 18.92 9.81 16.20
CA ASN A 218 19.05 10.80 17.25
C ASN A 218 18.82 12.22 16.73
N PRO A 219 18.47 13.18 17.61
CA PRO A 219 18.53 14.60 17.27
C PRO A 219 19.90 14.93 16.68
N HIS A 220 19.91 15.81 15.67
CA HIS A 220 21.14 16.24 15.01
C HIS A 220 21.96 15.08 14.40
N ALA A 221 21.32 13.93 14.15
CA ALA A 221 22.00 12.70 13.73
C ALA A 221 23.14 12.30 14.68
N GLY A 222 22.90 12.42 15.99
CA GLY A 222 23.78 11.92 17.05
C GLY A 222 24.92 12.88 17.44
N GLU A 223 25.14 13.97 16.69
CA GLU A 223 26.19 14.98 16.95
C GLU A 223 27.55 14.32 17.26
N GLN A 224 28.03 13.50 16.31
CA GLN A 224 29.28 12.73 16.41
C GLN A 224 29.37 11.78 17.62
N GLY A 225 28.23 11.30 18.12
CA GLY A 225 28.17 10.39 19.27
C GLY A 225 27.75 11.06 20.57
N LEU A 226 27.65 12.39 20.61
CA LEU A 226 27.26 13.14 21.81
C LEU A 226 25.83 12.82 22.27
N PHE A 227 24.92 12.54 21.34
CA PHE A 227 23.50 12.27 21.63
C PHE A 227 23.08 10.82 21.43
N GLY A 228 24.05 9.91 21.27
CA GLY A 228 23.82 8.49 20.98
C GLY A 228 24.72 7.97 19.87
N ASP A 229 24.88 6.66 19.79
CA ASP A 229 25.85 6.00 18.91
C ASP A 229 25.22 5.26 17.72
N GLU A 230 23.89 5.26 17.59
CA GLU A 230 23.12 4.57 16.56
C GLU A 230 23.60 4.91 15.15
N GLU A 231 23.92 6.19 14.91
CA GLU A 231 24.47 6.64 13.65
C GLU A 231 25.81 5.98 13.34
N ILE A 232 26.72 5.95 14.32
CA ILE A 232 28.07 5.40 14.18
C ILE A 232 28.00 3.88 14.01
N ARG A 233 27.24 3.18 14.87
CA ARG A 233 27.20 1.71 14.92
C ARG A 233 26.37 1.08 13.80
N ALA A 234 25.33 1.76 13.30
CA ALA A 234 24.36 1.17 12.38
C ALA A 234 24.14 1.98 11.10
N ILE A 235 23.84 3.28 11.20
CA ILE A 235 23.30 4.05 10.07
C ILE A 235 24.41 4.45 9.07
N HIS A 236 25.52 5.05 9.53
CA HIS A 236 26.67 5.38 8.68
C HIS A 236 27.24 4.14 7.97
N PRO A 237 27.51 3.01 8.67
CA PRO A 237 27.98 1.79 8.01
C PRO A 237 27.01 1.24 6.96
N ALA A 238 25.69 1.39 7.18
CA ALA A 238 24.67 0.97 6.21
C ALA A 238 24.66 1.87 4.98
N ILE A 239 24.71 3.20 5.15
CA ILE A 239 24.79 4.16 4.04
C ILE A 239 26.07 3.93 3.22
N LYS A 240 27.22 3.78 3.90
CA LYS A 240 28.49 3.46 3.24
C LYS A 240 28.37 2.19 2.41
N ALA A 241 27.83 1.10 2.98
CA ALA A 241 27.64 -0.16 2.27
C ALA A 241 26.68 -0.03 1.08
N ALA A 242 25.61 0.77 1.19
CA ALA A 242 24.69 1.03 0.09
C ALA A 242 25.38 1.77 -1.07
N ARG A 243 26.18 2.80 -0.76
CA ARG A 243 26.97 3.55 -1.74
C ARG A 243 28.01 2.68 -2.45
N HIS A 244 28.68 1.78 -1.71
CA HIS A 244 29.61 0.80 -2.32
C HIS A 244 28.89 -0.14 -3.31
N SER A 245 27.59 -0.38 -3.13
CA SER A 245 26.75 -1.12 -4.09
C SER A 245 26.11 -0.26 -5.18
N GLY A 246 26.55 0.99 -5.36
CA GLY A 246 26.04 1.90 -6.40
C GLY A 246 24.69 2.56 -6.09
N ILE A 247 24.22 2.50 -4.84
CA ILE A 247 22.98 3.18 -4.43
C ILE A 247 23.32 4.62 -4.02
N ASP A 248 22.64 5.60 -4.61
CA ASP A 248 22.82 7.02 -4.29
C ASP A 248 22.10 7.40 -2.99
N ALA A 249 22.66 6.92 -1.86
CA ALA A 249 22.18 7.17 -0.51
C ALA A 249 22.96 8.32 0.17
N PHE A 250 22.23 9.22 0.82
CA PHE A 250 22.75 10.41 1.51
C PHE A 250 22.31 10.44 2.98
N GLY A 251 23.20 10.88 3.87
CA GLY A 251 22.93 11.01 5.30
C GLY A 251 24.02 10.38 6.18
N PRO A 252 23.72 10.13 7.47
CA PRO A 252 22.45 10.41 8.13
C PRO A 252 22.17 11.92 8.15
N LEU A 253 20.96 12.32 7.80
CA LEU A 253 20.49 13.71 7.86
C LEU A 253 19.79 13.95 9.20
N ALA A 254 19.99 15.13 9.80
CA ALA A 254 19.26 15.52 10.99
C ALA A 254 17.74 15.54 10.69
N PRO A 255 16.90 14.82 11.45
CA PRO A 255 15.49 14.59 11.08
C PRO A 255 14.65 15.86 10.94
N ASP A 256 14.92 16.88 11.76
CA ASP A 256 14.23 18.17 11.80
C ASP A 256 14.50 19.03 10.57
N THR A 257 15.74 19.00 10.06
CA THR A 257 16.14 19.75 8.85
C THR A 257 15.97 18.95 7.58
N ALA A 258 15.90 17.62 7.66
CA ALA A 258 15.83 16.75 6.49
C ALA A 258 14.60 17.00 5.61
N PHE A 259 13.49 17.44 6.19
CA PHE A 259 12.24 17.74 5.47
C PHE A 259 12.11 19.19 4.99
N VAL A 260 13.09 20.05 5.30
CA VAL A 260 13.11 21.43 4.83
C VAL A 260 13.29 21.45 3.31
N ARG A 261 12.46 22.27 2.65
CA ARG A 261 12.42 22.35 1.19
C ARG A 261 13.08 23.63 0.70
N SER A 262 14.31 23.53 0.22
CA SER A 262 14.91 24.62 -0.57
C SER A 262 14.06 24.84 -1.82
N ASN A 263 13.55 26.05 -2.02
CA ASN A 263 12.68 26.41 -3.15
C ASN A 263 11.41 25.54 -3.29
N GLY A 264 10.87 25.04 -2.17
CA GLY A 264 9.61 24.29 -2.15
C GLY A 264 9.70 22.85 -2.69
N ARG A 265 10.90 22.33 -2.98
CA ARG A 265 11.12 20.95 -3.44
C ARG A 265 11.95 20.13 -2.46
N PHE A 266 11.65 18.83 -2.44
CA PHE A 266 12.48 17.84 -1.76
C PHE A 266 13.59 17.40 -2.72
N ASN A 267 14.85 17.43 -2.29
CA ASN A 267 16.00 17.15 -3.18
C ASN A 267 16.22 15.65 -3.43
N PHE A 268 15.42 14.78 -2.84
CA PHE A 268 15.54 13.33 -2.92
C PHE A 268 14.25 12.71 -3.46
N ASP A 269 14.35 11.50 -4.00
CA ASP A 269 13.19 10.77 -4.51
C ASP A 269 12.39 10.09 -3.40
N ALA A 270 13.08 9.70 -2.32
CA ALA A 270 12.48 9.09 -1.14
C ALA A 270 13.36 9.22 0.11
N VAL A 271 12.75 8.97 1.27
CA VAL A 271 13.38 9.04 2.59
C VAL A 271 13.35 7.68 3.28
N VAL A 272 14.41 7.32 3.98
CA VAL A 272 14.46 6.23 4.95
C VAL A 272 14.39 6.84 6.34
N ALA A 273 13.27 6.65 7.03
CA ALA A 273 13.07 7.06 8.41
C ALA A 273 13.31 5.87 9.36
N MET A 274 13.90 6.14 10.52
CA MET A 274 14.30 5.11 11.48
C MET A 274 13.10 4.52 12.22
N TYR A 275 12.08 5.35 12.50
CA TYR A 275 10.86 4.94 13.20
C TYR A 275 9.60 5.62 12.67
N HIS A 276 8.45 5.08 13.08
CA HIS A 276 7.13 5.43 12.58
C HIS A 276 6.83 6.94 12.62
N ASP A 277 6.87 7.55 13.79
CA ASP A 277 6.45 8.95 13.96
C ASP A 277 7.44 9.94 13.31
N GLN A 278 8.73 9.59 13.23
CA GLN A 278 9.74 10.37 12.52
C GLN A 278 9.36 10.63 11.05
N GLY A 279 8.79 9.62 10.40
CA GLY A 279 8.36 9.70 9.00
C GLY A 279 6.91 10.12 8.84
N LEU A 280 6.00 9.60 9.69
CA LEU A 280 4.57 9.79 9.47
C LEU A 280 4.09 11.18 9.83
N ILE A 281 4.68 11.86 10.80
CA ILE A 281 4.33 13.26 11.10
C ILE A 281 4.50 14.14 9.84
N PRO A 282 5.69 14.25 9.21
CA PRO A 282 5.85 15.09 8.03
C PRO A 282 5.02 14.61 6.84
N LEU A 283 4.86 13.29 6.66
CA LEU A 283 3.98 12.76 5.61
C LEU A 283 2.53 13.20 5.78
N LYS A 284 1.97 13.05 6.98
CA LYS A 284 0.57 13.39 7.25
C LYS A 284 0.34 14.90 7.16
N THR A 285 1.32 15.72 7.54
CA THR A 285 1.27 17.17 7.33
C THR A 285 1.21 17.54 5.85
N LEU A 286 1.91 16.81 4.97
CA LEU A 286 2.03 17.14 3.55
C LEU A 286 1.03 16.44 2.63
N GLU A 287 0.60 15.21 2.98
CA GLU A 287 -0.05 14.25 2.09
C GLU A 287 -1.22 13.48 2.76
N PHE A 288 -1.82 14.02 3.84
CA PHE A 288 -2.81 13.34 4.70
C PHE A 288 -3.76 12.36 3.99
N ASP A 289 -4.56 12.83 3.03
CA ASP A 289 -5.59 12.02 2.34
C ASP A 289 -5.11 11.33 1.05
N ARG A 290 -3.83 11.49 0.70
CA ARG A 290 -3.30 11.12 -0.62
C ARG A 290 -2.13 10.14 -0.55
N ALA A 291 -1.55 9.95 0.63
CA ALA A 291 -0.55 8.93 0.85
C ALA A 291 -1.13 7.53 0.61
N VAL A 292 -0.30 6.69 -0.02
CA VAL A 292 -0.58 5.28 -0.29
C VAL A 292 0.41 4.44 0.50
N ASN A 293 -0.08 3.43 1.20
CA ASN A 293 0.76 2.42 1.80
C ASN A 293 1.15 1.37 0.75
N VAL A 294 2.46 1.12 0.60
CA VAL A 294 3.06 0.19 -0.34
C VAL A 294 3.93 -0.79 0.45
N THR A 295 3.75 -2.09 0.21
CA THR A 295 4.57 -3.12 0.84
C THR A 295 5.74 -3.48 -0.07
N LEU A 296 6.94 -3.05 0.30
CA LEU A 296 8.16 -3.33 -0.46
C LEU A 296 8.65 -4.76 -0.22
N GLY A 297 9.39 -5.32 -1.20
CA GLY A 297 10.03 -6.63 -1.09
C GLY A 297 9.17 -7.81 -1.53
N LEU A 298 7.86 -7.61 -1.68
CA LEU A 298 6.97 -8.65 -2.21
C LEU A 298 7.28 -8.96 -3.69
N PRO A 299 7.10 -10.22 -4.13
CA PRO A 299 7.24 -10.61 -5.53
C PRO A 299 6.15 -10.00 -6.42
N PHE A 300 5.02 -9.59 -5.85
CA PHE A 300 3.91 -8.91 -6.53
C PHE A 300 3.72 -7.48 -5.99
N ILE A 301 2.97 -6.66 -6.73
CA ILE A 301 2.65 -5.29 -6.30
C ILE A 301 1.47 -5.32 -5.34
N ARG A 302 1.64 -4.72 -4.16
CA ARG A 302 0.55 -4.50 -3.20
C ARG A 302 0.50 -3.06 -2.73
N THR A 303 -0.68 -2.46 -2.78
CA THR A 303 -0.95 -1.11 -2.24
C THR A 303 -2.20 -1.08 -1.37
N CYS A 304 -2.37 -0.03 -0.57
CA CYS A 304 -3.47 0.14 0.36
C CYS A 304 -3.72 1.64 0.62
N PRO A 305 -4.99 2.08 0.80
CA PRO A 305 -5.26 3.39 1.33
C PRO A 305 -4.74 3.52 2.77
N ASP A 306 -4.51 4.76 3.20
CA ASP A 306 -3.87 5.11 4.48
C ASP A 306 -4.89 5.48 5.58
N HIS A 307 -6.07 4.84 5.56
CA HIS A 307 -7.13 5.02 6.54
C HIS A 307 -7.73 3.68 6.99
N GLY A 308 -8.45 3.70 8.12
CA GLY A 308 -9.12 2.53 8.70
C GLY A 308 -10.47 2.19 8.07
N THR A 309 -11.21 1.29 8.72
CA THR A 309 -12.54 0.81 8.30
C THR A 309 -13.64 1.86 8.43
N ALA A 310 -13.45 2.88 9.27
CA ALA A 310 -14.36 4.00 9.49
C ALA A 310 -15.82 3.54 9.71
N PHE A 311 -16.01 2.64 10.68
CA PHE A 311 -17.31 2.02 10.99
C PHE A 311 -18.39 3.05 11.34
N ASP A 312 -18.01 4.17 11.95
CA ASP A 312 -18.86 5.30 12.32
C ASP A 312 -19.52 6.00 11.13
N ILE A 313 -18.87 6.01 9.96
CA ILE A 313 -19.42 6.61 8.73
C ILE A 313 -19.90 5.57 7.70
N ALA A 314 -19.75 4.28 7.98
CA ALA A 314 -20.07 3.22 7.04
C ALA A 314 -21.56 3.22 6.67
N GLY A 315 -21.86 3.24 5.37
CA GLY A 315 -23.24 3.25 4.87
C GLY A 315 -23.87 4.64 4.76
N HIS A 316 -23.22 5.71 5.23
CA HIS A 316 -23.70 7.08 5.11
C HIS A 316 -23.39 7.74 3.76
N GLY A 317 -22.60 7.10 2.88
CA GLY A 317 -22.27 7.67 1.57
C GLY A 317 -21.29 8.84 1.61
N ARG A 318 -20.65 9.11 2.77
CA ARG A 318 -19.75 10.24 3.01
C ARG A 318 -18.27 9.90 2.98
N ALA A 319 -17.90 8.62 2.80
CA ALA A 319 -16.50 8.22 2.75
C ALA A 319 -15.78 8.83 1.54
N ASN A 320 -14.57 9.35 1.76
CA ASN A 320 -13.74 9.95 0.73
C ASN A 320 -12.94 8.86 -0.02
N PRO A 321 -13.11 8.70 -1.35
CA PRO A 321 -12.40 7.67 -2.12
C PRO A 321 -10.96 8.07 -2.52
N ALA A 322 -10.47 9.26 -2.16
CA ALA A 322 -9.22 9.82 -2.68
C ALA A 322 -7.99 8.89 -2.48
N SER A 323 -7.82 8.35 -1.27
CA SER A 323 -6.70 7.45 -0.95
C SER A 323 -6.80 6.11 -1.70
N MET A 324 -8.01 5.55 -1.86
CA MET A 324 -8.23 4.33 -2.66
C MET A 324 -7.91 4.58 -4.14
N ILE A 325 -8.34 5.72 -4.70
CA ILE A 325 -8.00 6.14 -6.06
C ILE A 325 -6.47 6.28 -6.21
N ALA A 326 -5.80 6.87 -5.22
CA ALA A 326 -4.36 7.01 -5.22
C ALA A 326 -3.66 5.64 -5.21
N ALA A 327 -4.14 4.70 -4.38
CA ALA A 327 -3.61 3.34 -4.28
C ALA A 327 -3.75 2.57 -5.60
N ILE A 328 -4.94 2.56 -6.21
CA ILE A 328 -5.20 1.92 -7.51
C ILE A 328 -4.31 2.53 -8.60
N ARG A 329 -4.18 3.85 -8.64
CA ARG A 329 -3.31 4.53 -9.62
C ARG A 329 -1.84 4.22 -9.41
N TYR A 330 -1.40 4.14 -8.16
CA TYR A 330 -0.03 3.76 -7.83
C TYR A 330 0.25 2.34 -8.32
N ALA A 331 -0.63 1.39 -7.98
CA ALA A 331 -0.50 0.00 -8.43
C ALA A 331 -0.45 -0.10 -9.96
N SER A 332 -1.35 0.56 -10.68
CA SER A 332 -1.37 0.58 -12.15
C SER A 332 -0.05 1.08 -12.73
N ARG A 333 0.48 2.21 -12.24
CA ARG A 333 1.77 2.74 -12.71
C ARG A 333 2.93 1.80 -12.41
N ALA A 334 2.90 1.14 -11.25
CA ALA A 334 3.95 0.21 -10.87
C ALA A 334 3.95 -1.05 -11.75
N VAL A 335 2.77 -1.54 -12.16
CA VAL A 335 2.66 -2.63 -13.14
C VAL A 335 3.27 -2.21 -14.47
N ASP A 336 2.92 -1.03 -14.96
CA ASP A 336 3.45 -0.52 -16.23
C ASP A 336 4.96 -0.33 -16.20
N SER A 337 5.50 0.21 -15.10
CA SER A 337 6.94 0.36 -14.87
C SER A 337 7.66 -1.00 -14.90
N ARG A 338 7.18 -1.99 -14.14
CA ARG A 338 7.80 -3.33 -14.11
C ARG A 338 7.77 -4.00 -15.48
N ALA A 339 6.68 -3.85 -16.22
CA ALA A 339 6.57 -4.39 -17.56
C ALA A 339 7.56 -3.72 -18.54
N ALA A 340 7.72 -2.39 -18.46
CA ALA A 340 8.68 -1.67 -19.28
C ALA A 340 10.13 -2.09 -18.97
N GLN A 341 10.47 -2.29 -17.70
CA GLN A 341 11.80 -2.74 -17.28
C GLN A 341 12.11 -4.19 -17.68
N ARG A 342 11.09 -5.05 -17.83
CA ARG A 342 11.28 -6.42 -18.34
C ARG A 342 11.45 -6.48 -19.86
N ALA A 343 11.00 -5.46 -20.57
CA ALA A 343 11.06 -5.37 -22.03
C ALA A 343 12.31 -4.65 -22.54
N ALA A 344 13.01 -3.93 -21.66
CA ALA A 344 14.28 -3.24 -21.91
C ALA A 344 15.46 -4.15 -21.58
#